data_AF-A0A0Q7VVZ7-F1
#
_entry.id   AF-A0A0Q7VVZ7-F1
#
_cell.length_a   1.000
_cell.length_b   1.000
_cell.length_c   1.000
_cell.angle_alpha   90.00
_cell.angle_beta   90.00
_cell.angle_gamma   90.00
#
_symmetry.space_group_name_H-M   'P 1'
#
loop_
_entity.id
_entity.type
_entity.pdbx_description
1 polymer ?
#
loop_
_entity_poly.entity_id
_entity_poly.type
_entity_poly.pdbx_seq_one_letter_code
_entity_poly.pdbx_strand_id
1 'polypeptide(L)'
;MGLFQQRPEEQENEWVLPSEPLERPESEVLDAAPTVDPLSIGLGLGPGASVSSVAFPVAPPAAEASSIENREPEPEPDSDED
;
A
#
# COMPACT_ATOMS: atom_id res chain seq x y z
N MET A 1 -55.72 -22.46 4.71
CA MET A 1 -54.38 -22.50 5.30
C MET A 1 -53.90 -21.06 5.40
N GLY A 2 -54.04 -20.42 6.56
CA GLY A 2 -53.65 -19.02 6.73
C GLY A 2 -52.14 -18.91 6.86
N LEU A 3 -51.53 -17.97 6.13
CA LEU A 3 -50.13 -17.59 6.30
C LEU A 3 -50.00 -16.76 7.57
N PHE A 4 -49.17 -17.21 8.50
CA PHE A 4 -48.79 -16.44 9.67
C PHE A 4 -47.87 -15.30 9.22
N GLN A 5 -48.20 -14.07 9.59
CA GLN A 5 -47.35 -12.90 9.39
C GLN A 5 -46.82 -12.46 10.75
N GLN A 6 -45.49 -12.40 10.88
CA GLN A 6 -44.79 -11.97 12.08
C GLN A 6 -45.01 -10.46 12.31
N ARG A 7 -45.38 -10.07 13.53
CA ARG A 7 -45.56 -8.66 13.86
C ARG A 7 -44.21 -7.97 14.10
N PRO A 8 -44.00 -6.72 13.64
CA PRO A 8 -42.73 -6.01 13.79
C PRO A 8 -42.26 -5.87 15.25
N GLU A 9 -43.19 -5.73 16.19
CA GLU A 9 -42.95 -5.62 17.63
C GLU A 9 -42.28 -6.86 18.29
N GLU A 10 -42.14 -7.99 17.60
CA GLU A 10 -41.44 -9.18 18.12
C GLU A 10 -39.92 -9.17 17.87
N GLN A 11 -39.39 -8.19 17.13
CA GLN A 11 -37.94 -8.10 16.82
C GLN A 11 -37.09 -7.38 17.88
N GLU A 12 -37.72 -6.70 18.86
CA GLU A 12 -36.99 -5.81 19.79
C GLU A 12 -36.94 -6.33 21.23
N ASN A 13 -37.69 -7.38 21.56
CA ASN A 13 -37.55 -8.05 22.85
C ASN A 13 -36.40 -9.05 22.79
N GLU A 14 -35.20 -8.52 22.65
CA GLU A 14 -33.97 -9.19 23.05
C GLU A 14 -34.04 -9.33 24.57
N TRP A 15 -34.70 -10.40 25.04
CA TRP A 15 -34.80 -10.71 26.47
C TRP A 15 -33.38 -10.92 26.99
N VAL A 16 -32.75 -9.86 27.49
CA VAL A 16 -31.49 -9.96 28.23
C VAL A 16 -31.86 -10.60 29.56
N LEU A 17 -31.85 -11.93 29.56
CA LEU A 17 -31.86 -12.70 30.80
C LEU A 17 -30.68 -12.20 31.64
N PRO A 18 -30.83 -12.07 32.97
CA PRO A 18 -29.71 -11.80 33.85
C PRO A 18 -28.77 -13.02 33.83
N SER A 19 -27.91 -13.08 32.80
CA SER A 19 -26.88 -14.09 32.65
C SER A 19 -25.67 -13.67 33.46
N GLU A 20 -24.98 -14.65 34.03
CA GLU A 20 -23.68 -14.44 34.65
C GLU A 20 -22.65 -13.94 33.61
N PRO A 21 -21.62 -13.19 34.03
CA PRO A 21 -20.54 -12.78 33.15
C PRO A 21 -19.89 -14.00 32.50
N LEU A 22 -19.54 -13.89 31.22
CA LEU A 22 -18.83 -14.96 30.52
C LEU A 22 -17.43 -15.11 31.12
N GLU A 23 -17.26 -16.09 32.02
CA GLU A 23 -15.96 -16.48 32.54
C GLU A 23 -15.21 -17.28 31.47
N ARG A 24 -14.11 -16.74 30.96
CA ARG A 24 -13.19 -17.45 30.07
C ARG A 24 -12.00 -17.89 30.90
N PRO A 25 -11.76 -19.20 31.07
CA PRO A 25 -10.60 -19.66 31.82
C PRO A 25 -9.32 -19.22 31.09
N GLU A 26 -8.27 -18.90 31.84
CA GLU A 26 -6.99 -18.44 31.28
C GLU A 26 -6.38 -19.45 30.29
N SER A 27 -6.74 -20.73 30.40
CA SER A 27 -6.36 -21.78 29.44
C SER A 27 -6.99 -21.61 28.04
N GLU A 28 -8.09 -20.88 27.92
CA GLU A 28 -8.79 -20.61 26.66
C GLU A 28 -8.42 -19.24 26.07
N VAL A 29 -7.68 -18.42 26.80
CA VAL A 29 -7.25 -17.08 26.36
C VAL A 29 -5.79 -17.17 25.94
N LEU A 30 -5.52 -16.82 24.68
CA LEU A 30 -4.14 -16.67 24.22
C LEU A 30 -3.49 -15.48 24.94
N ASP A 31 -2.27 -15.68 25.41
CA ASP A 31 -1.45 -14.61 25.98
C ASP A 31 -1.28 -13.45 24.99
N ALA A 32 -1.01 -12.26 25.54
CA ALA A 32 -0.73 -11.08 24.74
C ALA A 32 0.38 -11.37 23.72
N ALA A 33 0.14 -10.99 22.47
CA ALA A 33 1.13 -11.17 21.41
C ALA A 33 2.44 -10.46 21.79
N PRO A 34 3.60 -11.10 21.60
CA PRO A 34 4.87 -10.47 21.88
C PRO A 34 5.03 -9.23 20.99
N THR A 35 5.53 -8.13 21.57
CA THR A 35 5.87 -6.90 20.85
C THR A 35 7.15 -7.15 20.04
N VAL A 36 7.03 -7.88 18.93
CA VAL A 36 8.14 -8.13 18.02
C VAL A 36 8.22 -6.98 17.02
N ASP A 37 9.41 -6.37 16.89
CA ASP A 37 9.70 -5.39 15.85
C ASP A 37 9.69 -6.09 14.47
N PRO A 38 8.86 -5.67 13.51
CA PRO A 38 8.78 -6.31 12.18
C PRO A 38 10.13 -6.30 11.44
N LEU A 39 11.00 -5.32 11.69
CA LEU A 39 12.33 -5.27 11.09
C LEU A 39 13.25 -6.38 11.63
N SER A 40 13.00 -6.84 12.86
CA SER A 40 13.74 -7.96 13.45
C SER A 40 13.37 -9.29 12.77
N ILE A 41 12.12 -9.47 12.34
CA ILE A 41 11.64 -10.68 11.65
C ILE A 41 12.11 -10.71 10.19
N GLY A 42 11.91 -9.59 9.46
CA GLY A 42 12.15 -9.55 8.02
C GLY A 42 13.62 -9.54 7.61
N LEU A 43 14.50 -9.02 8.45
CA LEU A 43 15.94 -8.88 8.16
C LEU A 43 16.82 -9.83 8.98
N GLY A 44 16.22 -10.66 9.86
CA GLY A 44 16.96 -11.56 10.75
C GLY A 44 17.85 -10.83 11.75
N LEU A 45 17.55 -9.55 12.01
CA LEU A 45 18.32 -8.71 12.92
C LEU A 45 17.82 -8.96 14.34
N GLY A 46 18.73 -9.33 15.24
CA GLY A 46 18.39 -9.60 16.65
C GLY A 46 17.82 -8.38 17.37
N PRO A 47 17.17 -8.57 18.54
CA PRO A 47 16.62 -7.47 19.31
C PRO A 47 17.70 -6.45 19.66
N GLY A 48 17.46 -5.17 19.30
CA GLY A 48 18.40 -4.06 19.51
C GLY A 48 19.41 -3.82 18.37
N ALA A 49 19.30 -4.53 17.25
CA ALA A 49 20.13 -4.30 16.08
C ALA A 49 19.76 -2.98 15.35
N SER A 50 20.77 -2.23 14.92
CA SER A 50 20.61 -0.94 14.24
C SER A 50 20.74 -1.12 12.72
N VAL A 51 19.77 -0.65 11.95
CA VAL A 51 19.83 -0.66 10.48
C VAL A 51 20.62 0.55 10.00
N SER A 52 21.73 0.32 9.29
CA SER A 52 22.53 1.38 8.66
C SER A 52 22.34 1.36 7.15
N SER A 53 22.01 2.50 6.55
CA SER A 53 21.86 2.66 5.10
C SER A 53 22.99 3.52 4.55
N VAL A 54 23.56 3.13 3.41
CA VAL A 54 24.62 3.88 2.71
C VAL A 54 24.09 4.28 1.34
N ALA A 55 24.02 5.59 1.08
CA ALA A 55 23.63 6.13 -0.22
C ALA A 55 24.86 6.25 -1.13
N PHE A 56 24.76 5.68 -2.34
CA PHE A 56 25.77 5.87 -3.38
C PHE A 56 25.34 7.00 -4.32
N PRO A 57 26.20 8.00 -4.57
CA PRO A 57 25.88 9.05 -5.53
C PRO A 57 25.76 8.46 -6.94
N VAL A 58 24.65 8.72 -7.60
CA VAL A 58 24.41 8.34 -9.00
C VAL A 58 24.59 9.57 -9.87
N ALA A 59 25.35 9.41 -10.97
CA ALA A 59 25.52 10.48 -11.96
C ALA A 59 24.18 10.76 -12.67
N PRO A 60 23.86 12.03 -12.96
CA PRO A 60 22.64 12.37 -13.70
C PRO A 60 22.66 11.72 -15.11
N PRO A 61 21.48 11.41 -15.68
CA PRO A 61 21.39 10.85 -17.03
C PRO A 61 21.98 11.81 -18.07
N ALA A 62 22.52 11.26 -19.16
CA ALA A 62 23.04 12.05 -20.27
C ALA A 62 21.93 12.87 -20.93
N ALA A 63 22.27 14.07 -21.42
CA ALA A 63 21.32 14.92 -22.13
C ALA A 63 20.83 14.25 -23.42
N GLU A 64 19.55 14.46 -23.76
CA GLU A 64 18.99 13.97 -25.02
C GLU A 64 19.66 14.65 -26.21
N ALA A 65 20.13 13.85 -27.18
CA ALA A 65 20.73 14.37 -28.39
C ALA A 65 19.64 14.95 -29.30
N SER A 66 19.80 16.21 -29.71
CA SER A 66 18.98 16.83 -30.75
C SER A 66 19.38 16.27 -32.11
N SER A 67 18.42 15.77 -32.90
CA SER A 67 18.69 15.35 -34.27
C SER A 67 18.97 16.59 -35.13
N ILE A 68 20.21 16.75 -35.59
CA ILE A 68 20.53 17.76 -36.61
C ILE A 68 20.20 17.16 -37.99
N GLU A 69 19.05 17.55 -38.54
CA GLU A 69 18.72 17.20 -39.93
C GLU A 69 19.70 17.93 -40.86
N ASN A 70 20.48 17.17 -41.64
CA ASN A 70 21.40 17.72 -42.62
C ASN A 70 20.60 18.20 -43.84
N ARG A 71 20.13 19.45 -43.81
CA ARG A 71 19.43 20.07 -44.95
C ARG A 71 20.48 20.51 -45.98
N GLU A 72 20.28 20.12 -47.24
CA GLU A 72 21.08 20.65 -48.36
C GLU A 72 20.86 22.16 -48.52
N PRO A 73 21.91 22.93 -48.89
CA PRO A 73 21.78 24.37 -49.09
C PRO A 73 20.80 24.66 -50.24
N GLU A 74 19.92 25.65 -50.04
CA GLU A 74 18.99 26.08 -51.08
C GLU A 74 19.76 26.71 -52.25
N PRO A 75 19.41 26.38 -53.51
CA PRO A 75 20.06 26.98 -54.67
C PRO A 75 19.77 28.48 -54.71
N GLU A 76 20.82 29.29 -54.93
CA GLU A 76 20.69 30.72 -55.16
C GLU A 76 19.79 30.96 -56.38
N PRO A 77 18.91 31.98 -56.36
CA PRO A 77 18.03 32.24 -57.49
C PRO A 77 18.87 32.62 -58.72
N ASP A 78 18.67 31.89 -59.81
CA ASP A 78 19.30 32.20 -61.10
C ASP A 78 19.02 33.67 -61.44
N SER A 79 20.09 34.45 -61.51
CA SER A 79 20.02 35.81 -62.04
C SER A 79 19.91 35.68 -63.55
N ASP A 80 18.68 35.58 -64.05
CA ASP A 80 18.36 35.79 -65.45
C ASP A 80 18.89 37.17 -65.87
N GLU A 81 20.01 37.17 -66.60
CA GLU A 81 20.59 38.37 -67.21
C GLU A 81 20.22 38.39 -68.70
N ASP A 82 19.38 39.38 -69.04
CA ASP A 82 18.94 39.91 -70.35
C ASP A 82 18.15 39.04 -71.36
#